data_AF-A0A2T2T3S4-F1
#
_entry.id   AF-A0A2T2T3S4-F1
#
_cell.length_a   1.000
_cell.length_b   1.000
_cell.length_c   1.000
_cell.angle_alpha   90.00
_cell.angle_beta   90.00
_cell.angle_gamma   90.00
#
_symmetry.space_group_name_H-M   'P 1'
#
loop_
_entity.id
_entity.type
_entity.pdbx_description
1 polymer ?
#
loop_
_entity_poly.entity_id
_entity_poly.type
_entity_poly.pdbx_seq_one_letter_code
_entity_poly.pdbx_strand_id
1 'polypeptide(L)'
;MSKSVSPTERVLVPFFSLRGIVAVIGIVGMLGGVSKAQTQGPSLRSDRQPIRVTVDPTYQYYDSEEGGALTQLSNSLAVFVPVTQRLSVRARGAYARMDGSGLDPTQGLTDISGRLSYAQPVGNGSIVFQVRANAPTGKDELTASELATTRPISQNFYDFRVTSFSRGSSIAPQVTWAVPLSDRLVVGIGGSYQYRRGFRPRERLSADYTPGDGVKVNGGMDYKITGSSAIGVNGTFRRYGEDTVGGVPRFDAGNQFSATLRYLRRSGFTSIRVLAQYASWEESRFGFRFGNPNRGQVIPEHGMLLSSYSARLTNDLDLRVRVSGHWYGETIQSDSKIFGRLYVSPAFEVGGGITLAPHGTAAYGSYVSLGGGLRIAGEF
;
A
#
# COMPACT_ATOMS: atom_id res chain seq x y z
N MET A 1 -21.56 37.57 -50.99
CA MET A 1 -22.50 36.57 -50.45
C MET A 1 -21.92 36.01 -49.16
N SER A 2 -22.40 36.52 -48.03
CA SER A 2 -21.97 36.18 -46.68
C SER A 2 -23.06 35.32 -46.03
N LYS A 3 -22.72 34.13 -45.54
CA LYS A 3 -23.65 33.28 -44.77
C LYS A 3 -23.37 33.45 -43.28
N SER A 4 -24.29 34.19 -42.66
CA SER A 4 -24.51 34.30 -41.22
C SER A 4 -24.88 32.93 -40.63
N VAL A 5 -24.14 32.48 -39.61
CA VAL A 5 -24.50 31.34 -38.76
C VAL A 5 -24.94 31.88 -37.41
N SER A 6 -26.21 31.63 -37.06
CA SER A 6 -26.83 31.98 -35.78
C SER A 6 -26.36 31.03 -34.66
N PRO A 7 -26.29 31.50 -33.40
CA PRO A 7 -25.90 30.68 -32.26
C PRO A 7 -27.08 29.81 -31.80
N THR A 8 -26.89 28.49 -31.78
CA THR A 8 -27.87 27.55 -31.22
C THR A 8 -27.81 27.60 -29.70
N GLU A 9 -28.97 27.81 -29.09
CA GLU A 9 -29.25 27.84 -27.66
C GLU A 9 -28.68 26.62 -26.93
N ARG A 10 -27.88 26.87 -25.89
CA ARG A 10 -27.55 25.86 -24.89
C ARG A 10 -28.75 25.71 -23.95
N VAL A 11 -29.48 24.62 -24.13
CA VAL A 11 -30.47 24.15 -23.16
C VAL A 11 -29.75 23.76 -21.87
N LEU A 12 -29.98 24.53 -20.81
CA LEU A 12 -29.64 24.21 -19.43
C LEU A 12 -30.43 22.97 -19.00
N VAL A 13 -29.75 21.83 -18.89
CA VAL A 13 -30.29 20.62 -18.26
C VAL A 13 -30.10 20.75 -16.74
N PRO A 14 -31.16 20.59 -15.92
CA PRO A 14 -31.04 20.73 -14.48
C PRO A 14 -30.22 19.58 -13.89
N PHE A 15 -29.23 19.98 -13.07
CA PHE A 15 -28.47 19.12 -12.17
C PHE A 15 -29.42 18.33 -11.26
N PHE A 16 -29.62 17.04 -11.56
CA PHE A 16 -30.33 16.11 -10.69
C PHE A 16 -29.36 15.26 -9.86
N SER A 17 -29.34 15.63 -8.58
CA SER A 17 -29.17 14.82 -7.37
C SER A 17 -28.08 13.75 -7.28
N LEU A 18 -27.16 14.02 -6.36
CA LEU A 18 -26.45 13.09 -5.48
C LEU A 18 -27.35 11.93 -5.00
N ARG A 19 -27.39 10.81 -5.73
CA ARG A 19 -27.90 9.52 -5.23
C ARG A 19 -27.03 8.39 -5.76
N GLY A 20 -26.01 8.08 -4.99
CA GLY A 20 -25.13 6.94 -5.18
C GLY A 20 -24.42 6.60 -3.87
N ILE A 21 -25.14 6.63 -2.75
CA ILE A 21 -24.65 6.03 -1.50
C ILE A 21 -24.58 4.53 -1.77
N VAL A 22 -23.38 4.02 -2.00
CA VAL A 22 -23.09 2.59 -1.90
C VAL A 22 -23.35 2.20 -0.45
N ALA A 23 -24.54 1.66 -0.22
CA ALA A 23 -24.90 0.98 1.01
C ALA A 23 -24.02 -0.27 1.13
N VAL A 24 -22.92 -0.17 1.88
CA VAL A 24 -22.27 -1.36 2.44
C VAL A 24 -23.18 -1.84 3.55
N ILE A 25 -24.10 -2.74 3.18
CA ILE A 25 -25.01 -3.43 4.10
C ILE A 25 -24.20 -4.12 5.19
N GLY A 26 -24.58 -3.84 6.43
CA GLY A 26 -23.93 -4.33 7.63
C GLY A 26 -24.05 -5.84 7.77
N ILE A 27 -22.94 -6.47 8.12
CA ILE A 27 -22.95 -7.75 8.83
C ILE A 27 -22.99 -7.39 10.32
N VAL A 28 -24.20 -7.12 10.82
CA VAL A 28 -24.52 -7.14 12.26
C VAL A 28 -25.46 -8.30 12.45
N GLY A 29 -24.96 -9.37 13.10
CA GLY A 29 -25.82 -10.47 13.52
C GLY A 29 -25.09 -11.79 13.65
N MET A 30 -24.23 -11.92 14.67
CA MET A 30 -24.06 -13.16 15.44
C MET A 30 -23.45 -12.81 16.81
N LEU A 31 -24.32 -12.50 17.77
CA LEU A 31 -23.98 -12.50 19.19
C LEU A 31 -24.04 -13.96 19.67
N GLY A 32 -22.93 -14.68 19.51
CA GLY A 32 -22.70 -16.00 20.09
C GLY A 32 -21.72 -15.92 21.26
N GLY A 33 -22.00 -16.65 22.34
CA GLY A 33 -21.40 -16.54 23.67
C GLY A 33 -19.89 -16.28 23.75
N VAL A 34 -19.53 -15.32 24.61
CA VAL A 34 -18.15 -15.02 24.99
C VAL A 34 -17.62 -16.18 25.83
N SER A 35 -16.86 -17.08 25.21
CA SER A 35 -16.06 -18.06 25.95
C SER A 35 -15.01 -17.33 26.79
N LYS A 36 -14.99 -17.61 28.10
CA LYS A 36 -14.00 -17.08 29.05
C LYS A 36 -12.63 -17.72 28.79
N ALA A 37 -11.90 -17.22 27.79
CA ALA A 37 -10.49 -17.52 27.62
C ALA A 37 -9.72 -16.22 27.34
N GLN A 38 -8.62 -16.03 28.10
CA GLN A 38 -7.64 -14.94 28.04
C GLN A 38 -8.01 -13.58 28.67
N THR A 39 -7.76 -13.50 29.97
CA THR A 39 -7.61 -12.26 30.77
C THR A 39 -6.22 -11.63 30.70
N GLN A 40 -5.29 -12.16 29.90
CA GLN A 40 -4.00 -11.51 29.68
C GLN A 40 -4.14 -10.45 28.59
N GLY A 41 -4.11 -9.17 29.01
CA GLY A 41 -4.08 -8.04 28.10
C GLY A 41 -2.91 -8.14 27.12
N PRO A 42 -2.90 -7.36 26.02
CA PRO A 42 -1.81 -7.36 25.05
C PRO A 42 -0.51 -6.98 25.75
N SER A 43 0.28 -7.97 26.14
CA SER A 43 1.60 -7.73 26.68
C SER A 43 2.51 -7.37 25.52
N LEU A 44 3.33 -6.33 25.68
CA LEU A 44 4.45 -6.05 24.79
C LEU A 44 5.57 -7.09 24.95
N ARG A 45 5.40 -8.11 25.81
CA ARG A 45 6.25 -9.29 25.80
C ARG A 45 5.87 -10.07 24.55
N SER A 46 6.56 -9.78 23.46
CA SER A 46 6.57 -10.63 22.29
C SER A 46 6.90 -12.03 22.76
N ASP A 47 5.94 -12.95 22.68
CA ASP A 47 6.28 -14.35 22.49
C ASP A 47 7.37 -14.40 21.41
N ARG A 48 8.39 -15.25 21.60
CA ARG A 48 9.42 -15.42 20.59
C ARG A 48 8.70 -15.76 19.29
N GLN A 49 8.67 -14.82 18.35
CA GLN A 49 8.10 -15.09 17.05
C GLN A 49 8.99 -16.15 16.39
N PRO A 50 8.43 -17.08 15.62
CA PRO A 50 9.25 -18.01 14.86
C PRO A 50 9.94 -17.30 13.70
N ILE A 51 10.98 -17.93 13.16
CA ILE A 51 11.48 -17.56 11.83
C ILE A 51 10.35 -17.88 10.85
N ARG A 52 10.00 -16.94 9.98
CA ARG A 52 8.94 -17.14 8.98
C ARG A 52 9.48 -16.96 7.58
N VAL A 53 9.26 -17.96 6.74
CA VAL A 53 9.51 -17.90 5.29
C VAL A 53 8.15 -17.93 4.59
N THR A 54 7.97 -17.11 3.56
CA THR A 54 6.71 -17.05 2.81
C THR A 54 6.99 -16.99 1.32
N VAL A 55 6.34 -17.87 0.57
CA VAL A 55 6.28 -17.86 -0.90
C VAL A 55 4.83 -17.63 -1.30
N ASP A 56 4.60 -16.78 -2.29
CA ASP A 56 3.24 -16.35 -2.62
C ASP A 56 3.14 -16.06 -4.13
N PRO A 57 2.97 -17.12 -4.96
CA PRO A 57 2.52 -17.02 -6.35
C PRO A 57 1.16 -16.32 -6.44
N THR A 58 1.04 -15.36 -7.34
CA THR A 58 -0.20 -14.60 -7.56
C THR A 58 -0.36 -14.26 -9.03
N TYR A 59 -1.55 -14.49 -9.56
CA TYR A 59 -2.01 -13.99 -10.84
C TYR A 59 -3.02 -12.86 -10.63
N GLN A 60 -2.91 -11.79 -11.41
CA GLN A 60 -3.83 -10.65 -11.42
C GLN A 60 -4.19 -10.28 -12.85
N TYR A 61 -5.45 -9.91 -13.04
CA TYR A 61 -6.05 -9.46 -14.29
C TYR A 61 -6.88 -8.20 -14.02
N TYR A 62 -6.74 -7.20 -14.87
CA TYR A 62 -7.52 -5.96 -14.85
C TYR A 62 -8.05 -5.67 -16.24
N ASP A 63 -9.31 -5.25 -16.31
CA ASP A 63 -9.97 -4.77 -17.51
C ASP A 63 -10.23 -3.27 -17.36
N SER A 64 -9.69 -2.48 -18.27
CA SER A 64 -9.77 -1.01 -18.23
C SER A 64 -10.96 -0.48 -19.02
N GLU A 65 -11.47 0.69 -18.61
CA GLU A 65 -12.57 1.39 -19.32
C GLU A 65 -12.22 1.72 -20.78
N GLU A 66 -10.93 1.84 -21.10
CA GLU A 66 -10.43 2.11 -22.45
C GLU A 66 -10.36 0.85 -23.34
N GLY A 67 -10.85 -0.30 -22.85
CA GLY A 67 -10.93 -1.55 -23.61
C GLY A 67 -9.63 -2.38 -23.66
N GLY A 68 -8.65 -2.04 -22.81
CA GLY A 68 -7.40 -2.79 -22.66
C GLY A 68 -7.39 -3.69 -21.42
N ALA A 69 -6.82 -4.89 -21.55
CA ALA A 69 -6.55 -5.78 -20.43
C ALA A 69 -5.09 -5.65 -19.97
N LEU A 70 -4.85 -5.75 -18.67
CA LEU A 70 -3.52 -5.81 -18.05
C LEU A 70 -3.44 -7.06 -17.19
N THR A 71 -2.33 -7.79 -17.28
CA THR A 71 -2.12 -8.99 -16.47
C THR A 71 -0.75 -9.02 -15.81
N GLN A 72 -0.68 -9.73 -14.69
CA GLN A 72 0.56 -9.97 -13.99
C GLN A 72 0.57 -11.36 -13.34
N LEU A 73 1.63 -12.11 -13.60
CA LEU A 73 2.01 -13.27 -12.81
C LEU A 73 3.22 -12.90 -11.95
N SER A 74 3.14 -13.11 -10.64
CA SER A 74 4.23 -12.77 -9.71
C SER A 74 4.46 -13.86 -8.68
N ASN A 75 5.70 -13.98 -8.22
CA ASN A 75 6.11 -14.89 -7.16
C ASN A 75 6.92 -14.09 -6.15
N SER A 76 6.33 -13.76 -5.00
CA SER A 76 7.07 -13.06 -3.95
C SER A 76 7.65 -14.02 -2.92
N LEU A 77 8.90 -13.78 -2.52
CA LEU A 77 9.57 -14.43 -1.41
C LEU A 77 9.77 -13.40 -0.29
N ALA A 78 9.42 -13.78 0.94
CA ALA A 78 9.67 -12.98 2.13
C ALA A 78 10.22 -13.84 3.26
N VAL A 79 11.17 -13.27 4.00
CA VAL A 79 11.78 -13.90 5.17
C VAL A 79 11.70 -12.94 6.35
N PHE A 80 11.35 -13.45 7.52
CA PHE A 80 11.36 -12.73 8.79
C PHE A 80 12.14 -13.53 9.83
N VAL A 81 13.12 -12.88 10.47
CA VAL A 81 13.99 -13.48 11.47
C VAL A 81 13.96 -12.61 12.73
N PRO A 82 13.34 -13.07 13.82
CA PRO A 82 13.41 -12.41 15.11
C PRO A 82 14.72 -12.80 15.81
N VAL A 83 15.78 -12.02 15.56
CA VAL A 83 17.13 -12.26 16.10
C VAL A 83 17.13 -12.24 17.64
N THR A 84 16.37 -11.32 18.23
CA THR A 84 16.09 -11.27 19.67
C THR A 84 14.64 -10.85 19.90
N GLN A 85 14.19 -10.77 21.16
CA GLN A 85 12.88 -10.19 21.50
C GLN A 85 12.74 -8.71 21.11
N ARG A 86 13.86 -8.01 20.87
CA ARG A 86 13.91 -6.59 20.55
C ARG A 86 14.40 -6.31 19.14
N LEU A 87 15.12 -7.25 18.52
CA LEU A 87 15.76 -7.11 17.22
C LEU A 87 15.12 -8.06 16.21
N SER A 88 14.68 -7.53 15.08
CA SER A 88 14.17 -8.35 13.98
C SER A 88 14.68 -7.88 12.63
N VAL A 89 14.80 -8.84 11.72
CA VAL A 89 15.19 -8.64 10.32
C VAL A 89 14.06 -9.14 9.43
N ARG A 90 13.77 -8.39 8.37
CA ARG A 90 12.88 -8.82 7.29
C ARG A 90 13.55 -8.57 5.96
N ALA A 91 13.46 -9.52 5.04
CA ALA A 91 13.87 -9.37 3.65
C ALA A 91 12.74 -9.80 2.72
N ARG A 92 12.64 -9.21 1.54
CA ARG A 92 11.71 -9.62 0.49
C ARG A 92 12.26 -9.33 -0.91
N GLY A 93 11.83 -10.13 -1.87
CA GLY A 93 12.03 -9.92 -3.30
C GLY A 93 10.92 -10.62 -4.07
N ALA A 94 10.82 -10.39 -5.37
CA ALA A 94 9.86 -11.07 -6.22
C ALA A 94 10.40 -11.29 -7.62
N TYR A 95 9.81 -12.23 -8.34
CA TYR A 95 9.84 -12.31 -9.80
C TYR A 95 8.46 -11.95 -10.32
N ALA A 96 8.38 -11.22 -11.43
CA ALA A 96 7.11 -10.98 -12.11
C ALA A 96 7.23 -11.01 -13.64
N ARG A 97 6.12 -11.39 -14.27
CA ARG A 97 5.83 -11.20 -15.69
C ARG A 97 4.57 -10.36 -15.82
N MET A 98 4.63 -9.36 -16.68
CA MET A 98 3.62 -8.34 -16.93
C MET A 98 3.25 -8.37 -18.41
N ASP A 99 1.97 -8.20 -18.71
CA ASP A 99 1.42 -8.29 -20.07
C ASP A 99 0.20 -7.36 -20.21
N GLY A 100 -0.21 -7.06 -21.44
CA GLY A 100 -1.43 -6.32 -21.70
C GLY A 100 -1.82 -6.21 -23.18
N SER A 101 -3.06 -5.82 -23.44
CA SER A 101 -3.59 -5.70 -24.81
C SER A 101 -2.78 -4.70 -25.64
N GLY A 102 -2.12 -5.19 -26.70
CA GLY A 102 -1.29 -4.36 -27.58
C GLY A 102 0.03 -3.89 -26.95
N LEU A 103 0.47 -4.53 -25.87
CA LEU A 103 1.72 -4.24 -25.15
C LEU A 103 2.67 -5.43 -25.26
N ASP A 104 3.98 -5.16 -25.23
CA ASP A 104 4.98 -6.23 -25.24
C ASP A 104 5.11 -6.83 -23.83
N PRO A 105 5.11 -8.17 -23.66
CA PRO A 105 5.32 -8.78 -22.36
C PRO A 105 6.69 -8.39 -21.79
N THR A 106 6.73 -8.11 -20.48
CA THR A 106 7.97 -7.78 -19.78
C THR A 106 8.08 -8.59 -18.49
N GLN A 107 9.29 -9.02 -18.14
CA GLN A 107 9.52 -9.86 -16.97
C GLN A 107 10.87 -9.61 -16.34
N GLY A 108 10.98 -9.91 -15.05
CA GLY A 108 12.23 -9.75 -14.31
C GLY A 108 12.08 -9.97 -12.81
N LEU A 109 13.23 -10.00 -12.15
CA LEU A 109 13.31 -9.88 -10.71
C LEU A 109 12.98 -8.45 -10.29
N THR A 110 12.46 -8.31 -9.08
CA THR A 110 12.36 -7.02 -8.40
C THR A 110 13.60 -6.78 -7.56
N ASP A 111 13.76 -5.55 -7.13
CA ASP A 111 14.69 -5.21 -6.07
C ASP A 111 14.45 -6.04 -4.80
N ILE A 112 15.55 -6.40 -4.15
CA ILE A 112 15.54 -6.96 -2.81
C ILE A 112 15.44 -5.81 -1.82
N SER A 113 14.44 -5.87 -0.95
CA SER A 113 14.26 -4.88 0.12
C SER A 113 14.35 -5.52 1.50
N GLY A 114 15.05 -4.84 2.41
CA GLY A 114 15.31 -5.25 3.77
C GLY A 114 14.76 -4.27 4.79
N ARG A 115 14.49 -4.77 6.00
CA ARG A 115 14.20 -3.97 7.19
C ARG A 115 14.86 -4.58 8.42
N LEU A 116 15.65 -3.78 9.12
CA LEU A 116 16.11 -4.03 10.48
C LEU A 116 15.25 -3.21 11.45
N SER A 117 14.84 -3.79 12.56
CA SER A 117 14.06 -3.10 13.61
C SER A 117 14.57 -3.46 14.99
N TYR A 118 14.84 -2.46 15.82
CA TYR A 118 15.29 -2.59 17.20
C TYR A 118 14.39 -1.77 18.13
N ALA A 119 13.75 -2.42 19.11
CA ALA A 119 12.87 -1.78 20.10
C ALA A 119 13.50 -1.75 21.49
N GLN A 120 13.52 -0.57 22.12
CA GLN A 120 14.12 -0.34 23.43
C GLN A 120 13.12 0.36 24.37
N PRO A 121 12.82 -0.21 25.56
CA PRO A 121 12.06 0.50 26.58
C PRO A 121 12.81 1.72 27.10
N VAL A 122 12.12 2.84 27.30
CA VAL A 122 12.69 4.08 27.85
C VAL A 122 11.67 4.74 28.79
N GLY A 123 11.96 4.70 30.09
CA GLY A 123 10.99 5.09 31.14
C GLY A 123 9.71 4.27 31.01
N ASN A 124 8.56 4.95 30.99
CA ASN A 124 7.26 4.32 30.77
C ASN A 124 6.96 4.04 29.28
N GLY A 125 7.80 4.56 28.37
CA GLY A 125 7.60 4.46 26.92
C GLY A 125 8.53 3.45 26.24
N SER A 126 8.56 3.53 24.91
CA SER A 126 9.46 2.75 24.07
C SER A 126 9.94 3.56 22.87
N ILE A 127 11.20 3.35 22.49
CA ILE A 127 11.78 3.87 21.26
C ILE A 127 12.03 2.68 20.32
N VAL A 128 11.69 2.85 19.05
CA VAL A 128 11.95 1.88 17.99
C VAL A 128 12.81 2.53 16.92
N PHE A 129 14.00 1.96 16.72
CA PHE A 129 14.89 2.28 15.62
C PHE A 129 14.64 1.31 14.47
N GLN A 130 14.54 1.81 13.25
CA GLN A 130 14.39 0.98 12.06
C GLN A 130 15.30 1.48 10.96
N VAL A 131 15.86 0.57 10.19
CA VAL A 131 16.55 0.89 8.93
C VAL A 131 15.91 0.06 7.84
N ARG A 132 15.41 0.72 6.79
CA ARG A 132 14.99 0.05 5.56
C ARG A 132 16.07 0.24 4.50
N ALA A 133 16.34 -0.80 3.71
CA ALA A 133 17.25 -0.71 2.59
C ALA A 133 16.63 -1.36 1.36
N ASN A 134 17.02 -0.90 0.19
CA ASN A 134 16.65 -1.46 -1.11
C ASN A 134 17.93 -1.65 -1.93
N ALA A 135 18.17 -2.87 -2.38
CA ALA A 135 19.26 -3.22 -3.28
C ALA A 135 18.71 -3.33 -4.72
N PRO A 136 19.32 -2.65 -5.70
CA PRO A 136 18.81 -2.55 -7.07
C PRO A 136 19.12 -3.82 -7.87
N THR A 137 18.56 -4.94 -7.43
CA THR A 137 18.72 -6.26 -8.08
C THR A 137 17.68 -6.52 -9.15
N GLY A 138 16.65 -5.67 -9.23
CA GLY A 138 15.63 -5.76 -10.26
C GLY A 138 16.10 -5.20 -11.58
N LYS A 139 15.38 -5.55 -12.64
CA LYS A 139 15.61 -4.99 -13.98
C LYS A 139 15.40 -3.48 -13.96
N ASP A 140 16.42 -2.70 -14.29
CA ASP A 140 16.36 -1.25 -14.37
C ASP A 140 16.38 -0.75 -15.83
N GLU A 141 17.24 -1.29 -16.69
CA GLU A 141 17.33 -0.89 -18.10
C GLU A 141 16.18 -1.49 -18.95
N LEU A 142 15.02 -0.84 -18.96
CA LEU A 142 13.87 -1.24 -19.78
C LEU A 142 13.98 -0.72 -21.22
N THR A 143 13.56 -1.54 -22.19
CA THR A 143 13.36 -1.07 -23.57
C THR A 143 12.18 -0.08 -23.63
N ALA A 144 11.99 0.59 -24.78
CA ALA A 144 10.86 1.49 -24.97
C ALA A 144 9.50 0.78 -24.87
N SER A 145 9.40 -0.46 -25.39
CA SER A 145 8.16 -1.23 -25.33
C SER A 145 7.89 -1.80 -23.94
N GLU A 146 8.94 -2.25 -23.23
CA GLU A 146 8.81 -2.69 -21.84
C GLU A 146 8.39 -1.54 -20.90
N LEU A 147 8.92 -0.34 -21.14
CA LEU A 147 8.48 0.85 -20.41
C LEU A 147 7.01 1.18 -20.69
N ALA A 148 6.53 0.98 -21.92
CA ALA A 148 5.12 1.15 -22.27
C ALA A 148 4.23 0.16 -21.51
N THR A 149 4.67 -1.08 -21.29
CA THR A 149 3.95 -2.11 -20.52
C THR A 149 3.94 -1.84 -19.02
N THR A 150 5.09 -1.45 -18.46
CA THR A 150 5.22 -1.21 -17.01
C THR A 150 4.49 0.05 -16.54
N ARG A 151 4.39 1.09 -17.38
CA ARG A 151 3.76 2.37 -17.02
C ARG A 151 2.31 2.24 -16.53
N PRO A 152 1.37 1.60 -17.26
CA PRO A 152 0.01 1.43 -16.76
C PRO A 152 -0.04 0.52 -15.53
N ILE A 153 0.75 -0.56 -15.49
CA ILE A 153 0.80 -1.49 -14.35
C ILE A 153 1.33 -0.82 -13.07
N SER A 154 2.19 0.19 -13.21
CA SER A 154 2.73 0.94 -12.08
C SER A 154 1.73 1.88 -11.39
N GLN A 155 0.56 2.10 -12.01
CA GLN A 155 -0.46 2.98 -11.45
C GLN A 155 -1.01 2.42 -10.14
N ASN A 156 -1.00 3.26 -9.10
CA ASN A 156 -1.37 2.84 -7.74
C ASN A 156 -2.83 2.34 -7.65
N PHE A 157 -3.71 2.79 -8.54
CA PHE A 157 -5.09 2.33 -8.52
C PHE A 157 -5.24 0.86 -8.95
N TYR A 158 -4.39 0.31 -9.83
CA TYR A 158 -4.47 -1.11 -10.15
C TYR A 158 -4.01 -2.01 -8.99
N ASP A 159 -3.08 -1.59 -8.12
CA ASP A 159 -2.57 -2.42 -7.01
C ASP A 159 -2.06 -3.81 -7.47
N PHE A 160 -1.33 -3.82 -8.59
CA PHE A 160 -0.52 -4.97 -8.96
C PHE A 160 0.53 -5.24 -7.88
N ARG A 161 0.80 -6.53 -7.62
CA ARG A 161 1.72 -6.97 -6.57
C ARG A 161 3.15 -6.49 -6.81
N VAL A 162 3.54 -6.38 -8.07
CA VAL A 162 4.78 -5.76 -8.54
C VAL A 162 4.43 -4.57 -9.42
N THR A 163 4.72 -3.35 -8.96
CA THR A 163 4.49 -2.12 -9.75
C THR A 163 5.73 -1.62 -10.48
N SER A 164 6.90 -2.19 -10.19
CA SER A 164 8.19 -1.84 -10.80
C SER A 164 9.20 -2.96 -10.54
N PHE A 165 10.11 -3.21 -11.47
CA PHE A 165 11.22 -4.14 -11.25
C PHE A 165 12.31 -3.51 -10.40
N SER A 166 12.80 -2.32 -10.77
CA SER A 166 13.78 -1.56 -9.99
C SER A 166 13.26 -0.19 -9.57
N ARG A 167 13.77 0.30 -8.44
CA ARG A 167 13.59 1.66 -7.91
C ARG A 167 14.92 2.31 -7.51
N GLY A 168 16.04 1.68 -7.86
CA GLY A 168 17.37 2.10 -7.44
C GLY A 168 17.69 1.78 -5.99
N SER A 169 18.95 2.02 -5.61
CA SER A 169 19.38 1.82 -4.22
C SER A 169 18.73 2.85 -3.29
N SER A 170 18.31 2.43 -2.10
CA SER A 170 17.93 3.38 -1.05
C SER A 170 18.19 2.88 0.35
N ILE A 171 18.38 3.80 1.29
CA ILE A 171 18.44 3.53 2.73
C ILE A 171 17.58 4.55 3.47
N ALA A 172 16.80 4.08 4.44
CA ALA A 172 15.88 4.91 5.19
C ALA A 172 15.91 4.60 6.69
N PRO A 173 16.76 5.29 7.48
CA PRO A 173 16.69 5.25 8.92
C PRO A 173 15.40 5.91 9.42
N GLN A 174 14.82 5.33 10.47
CA GLN A 174 13.61 5.81 11.13
C GLN A 174 13.76 5.63 12.64
N VAL A 175 13.28 6.62 13.38
CA VAL A 175 13.08 6.53 14.84
C VAL A 175 11.63 6.84 15.15
N THR A 176 11.04 6.06 16.05
CA THR A 176 9.70 6.29 16.58
C THR A 176 9.76 6.18 18.10
N TRP A 177 9.16 7.12 18.81
CA TRP A 177 8.97 7.10 20.25
C TRP A 177 7.48 7.07 20.57
N ALA A 178 7.10 6.24 21.53
CA ALA A 178 5.73 6.16 22.04
C ALA A 178 5.73 6.09 23.56
N VAL A 179 4.79 6.78 24.20
CA VAL A 179 4.65 6.86 25.65
C VAL A 179 3.18 6.69 26.05
N PRO A 180 2.87 5.82 27.03
CA PRO A 180 1.56 5.76 27.64
C PRO A 180 1.39 7.00 28.52
N LEU A 181 0.34 7.79 28.25
CA LEU A 181 -0.08 8.89 29.11
C LEU A 181 -1.05 8.41 30.20
N SER A 182 -1.71 7.28 29.98
CA SER A 182 -2.56 6.58 30.94
C SER A 182 -2.67 5.09 30.58
N ASP A 183 -3.41 4.31 31.37
CA ASP A 183 -3.72 2.91 31.06
C ASP A 183 -4.52 2.70 29.77
N ARG A 184 -5.09 3.79 29.23
CA ARG A 184 -5.93 3.77 28.03
C ARG A 184 -5.36 4.55 26.86
N LEU A 185 -4.47 5.51 27.08
CA LEU A 185 -4.00 6.41 26.04
C LEU A 185 -2.49 6.26 25.85
N VAL A 186 -2.09 6.00 24.60
CA VAL A 186 -0.70 6.03 24.16
C VAL A 186 -0.56 7.10 23.08
N VAL A 187 0.47 7.92 23.17
CA VAL A 187 0.84 8.87 22.11
C VAL A 187 2.20 8.50 21.54
N GLY A 188 2.43 8.84 20.27
CA GLY A 188 3.71 8.58 19.64
C GLY A 188 4.03 9.55 18.52
N ILE A 189 5.32 9.71 18.28
CA ILE A 189 5.93 10.56 17.27
C ILE A 189 7.05 9.77 16.60
N GLY A 190 7.23 9.95 15.30
CA GLY A 190 8.34 9.36 14.57
C GLY A 190 8.82 10.25 13.43
N GLY A 191 10.07 10.02 13.06
CA GLY A 191 10.75 10.69 11.96
C GLY A 191 11.55 9.68 11.14
N SER A 192 11.66 9.90 9.84
CA SER A 192 12.57 9.14 8.98
C SER A 192 13.13 9.99 7.87
N TYR A 193 14.39 9.71 7.52
CA TYR A 193 15.02 10.19 6.29
C TYR A 193 15.10 9.03 5.30
N GLN A 194 15.01 9.28 4.00
CA GLN A 194 15.23 8.31 2.94
C GLN A 194 16.22 8.90 1.95
N TYR A 195 17.41 8.30 1.92
CA TYR A 195 18.42 8.57 0.91
C TYR A 195 18.22 7.64 -0.29
N ARG A 196 18.24 8.19 -1.50
CA ARG A 196 18.06 7.45 -2.76
C ARG A 196 19.25 7.70 -3.69
N ARG A 197 19.58 6.69 -4.50
CA ARG A 197 20.60 6.82 -5.56
C ARG A 197 19.98 6.66 -6.94
N GLY A 198 20.73 7.14 -7.93
CA GLY A 198 20.39 7.02 -9.34
C GLY A 198 20.19 5.58 -9.79
N PHE A 199 19.31 5.40 -10.76
CA PHE A 199 19.15 4.17 -11.55
C PHE A 199 18.73 4.53 -12.97
N ARG A 200 18.78 3.58 -13.90
CA ARG A 200 18.45 3.83 -15.31
C ARG A 200 17.13 3.18 -15.68
N PRO A 201 15.97 3.84 -15.57
CA PRO A 201 14.67 3.24 -15.87
C PRO A 201 14.46 2.87 -17.36
N ARG A 202 15.41 3.22 -18.24
CA ARG A 202 15.36 2.99 -19.68
C ARG A 202 16.77 2.87 -20.25
N GLU A 203 17.00 1.90 -21.15
CA GLU A 203 18.30 1.62 -21.78
C GLU A 203 18.98 2.83 -22.43
N ARG A 204 18.19 3.73 -23.05
CA ARG A 204 18.70 4.89 -23.81
C ARG A 204 18.63 6.20 -23.05
N LEU A 205 18.57 6.17 -21.72
CA LEU A 205 18.64 7.39 -20.93
C LEU A 205 20.09 7.88 -20.90
N SER A 206 20.33 9.15 -21.25
CA SER A 206 21.69 9.71 -21.36
C SER A 206 22.43 9.84 -20.02
N ALA A 207 21.70 9.76 -18.90
CA ALA A 207 22.22 9.82 -17.54
C ALA A 207 21.24 9.14 -16.58
N ASP A 208 21.69 8.80 -15.38
CA ASP A 208 20.85 8.13 -14.38
C ASP A 208 19.71 9.05 -13.90
N TYR A 209 18.54 8.45 -13.69
CA TYR A 209 17.43 9.07 -12.98
C TYR A 209 17.66 8.93 -11.48
N THR A 210 17.81 10.04 -10.78
CA THR A 210 17.99 10.07 -9.33
C THR A 210 16.73 10.61 -8.68
N PRO A 211 15.92 9.77 -8.01
CA PRO A 211 14.78 10.26 -7.27
C PRO A 211 15.24 11.13 -6.09
N GLY A 212 14.46 12.15 -5.76
CA GLY A 212 14.73 13.02 -4.63
C GLY A 212 14.66 12.29 -3.29
N ASP A 213 15.53 12.71 -2.38
CA ASP A 213 15.53 12.23 -1.00
C ASP A 213 14.24 12.61 -0.27
N GLY A 214 13.85 11.81 0.71
CA GLY A 214 12.57 11.98 1.41
C GLY A 214 12.74 12.24 2.90
N VAL A 215 12.00 13.19 3.46
CA VAL A 215 11.80 13.34 4.90
C VAL A 215 10.34 13.00 5.23
N LYS A 216 10.13 12.26 6.32
CA LYS A 216 8.80 11.96 6.85
C LYS A 216 8.76 12.23 8.34
N VAL A 217 7.68 12.87 8.78
CA VAL A 217 7.31 13.02 10.19
C VAL A 217 5.92 12.45 10.38
N ASN A 218 5.70 11.69 11.44
CA ASN A 218 4.39 11.17 11.80
C ASN A 218 4.13 11.31 13.29
N GLY A 219 2.86 11.45 13.64
CA GLY A 219 2.41 11.56 15.02
C GLY A 219 1.02 10.97 15.16
N GLY A 220 0.73 10.37 16.30
CA GLY A 220 -0.55 9.73 16.51
C GLY A 220 -0.81 9.35 17.96
N MET A 221 -2.02 8.86 18.17
CA MET A 221 -2.48 8.37 19.45
C MET A 221 -3.34 7.13 19.26
N ASP A 222 -3.26 6.20 20.21
CA ASP A 222 -4.13 5.04 20.30
C ASP A 222 -4.84 5.08 21.67
N TYR A 223 -6.17 4.96 21.64
CA TYR A 223 -7.05 4.97 22.80
C TYR A 223 -7.77 3.63 22.95
N LYS A 224 -7.58 2.97 24.09
CA LYS A 224 -8.24 1.74 24.49
C LYS A 224 -9.65 2.06 24.99
N ILE A 225 -10.66 1.67 24.21
CA ILE A 225 -12.07 1.88 24.55
C ILE A 225 -12.50 0.85 25.60
N THR A 226 -12.15 -0.43 25.38
CA THR A 226 -12.45 -1.54 26.28
C THR A 226 -11.23 -2.47 26.42
N GLY A 227 -11.35 -3.54 27.21
CA GLY A 227 -10.34 -4.60 27.26
C GLY A 227 -9.97 -5.19 25.90
N SER A 228 -10.89 -5.16 24.93
CA SER A 228 -10.75 -5.83 23.64
C SER A 228 -10.97 -4.94 22.42
N SER A 229 -11.12 -3.63 22.61
CA SER A 229 -11.25 -2.66 21.52
C SER A 229 -10.42 -1.40 21.71
N ALA A 230 -9.94 -0.85 20.59
CA ALA A 230 -9.15 0.36 20.55
C ALA A 230 -9.43 1.16 19.28
N ILE A 231 -9.27 2.48 19.39
CA ILE A 231 -9.31 3.42 18.27
C ILE A 231 -7.97 4.15 18.20
N GLY A 232 -7.51 4.46 16.99
CA GLY A 232 -6.23 5.12 16.78
C GLY A 232 -6.29 6.14 15.67
N VAL A 233 -5.61 7.27 15.86
CA VAL A 233 -5.47 8.33 14.86
C VAL A 233 -4.00 8.61 14.63
N ASN A 234 -3.59 8.74 13.37
CA ASN A 234 -2.22 9.08 13.01
C ASN A 234 -2.21 10.07 11.82
N GLY A 235 -1.45 11.15 11.98
CA GLY A 235 -1.11 12.09 10.92
C GLY A 235 0.30 11.82 10.40
N THR A 236 0.55 12.09 9.13
CA THR A 236 1.87 11.95 8.52
C THR A 236 2.09 13.03 7.48
N PHE A 237 3.22 13.71 7.57
CA PHE A 237 3.74 14.66 6.61
C PHE A 237 4.95 14.05 5.91
N ARG A 238 5.06 14.21 4.59
CA ARG A 238 6.25 13.83 3.81
C ARG A 238 6.63 14.94 2.86
N ARG A 239 7.93 15.11 2.67
CA ARG A 239 8.52 15.96 1.65
C ARG A 239 9.55 15.17 0.90
N TYR A 240 9.53 15.27 -0.43
CA TYR A 240 10.59 14.74 -1.28
C TYR A 240 11.39 15.90 -1.87
N GLY A 241 12.67 15.65 -2.16
CA GLY A 241 13.45 16.49 -3.05
C GLY A 241 12.99 16.30 -4.50
N GLU A 242 13.54 17.13 -5.38
CA GLU A 242 13.29 17.02 -6.81
C GLU A 242 14.00 15.79 -7.38
N ASP A 243 13.32 15.07 -8.27
CA ASP A 243 13.92 14.01 -9.07
C ASP A 243 14.73 14.64 -10.21
N THR A 244 15.92 14.10 -10.46
CA THR A 244 16.87 14.64 -11.46
C THR A 244 17.27 13.60 -12.49
N VAL A 245 17.62 14.04 -13.70
CA VAL A 245 18.30 13.22 -14.72
C VAL A 245 19.58 13.92 -15.10
N GLY A 246 20.72 13.30 -14.80
CA GLY A 246 22.04 13.92 -14.99
C GLY A 246 22.18 15.24 -14.21
N GLY A 247 21.60 15.31 -13.00
CA GLY A 247 21.61 16.50 -12.15
C GLY A 247 20.61 17.60 -12.54
N VAL A 248 19.89 17.45 -13.66
CA VAL A 248 18.87 18.42 -14.09
C VAL A 248 17.51 18.03 -13.49
N PRO A 249 16.80 18.94 -12.77
CA PRO A 249 15.46 18.69 -12.25
C PRO A 249 14.47 18.25 -13.33
N ARG A 250 13.66 17.24 -13.04
CA ARG A 250 12.64 16.69 -13.95
C ARG A 250 11.26 16.63 -13.35
N PHE A 251 11.18 16.36 -12.05
CA PHE A 251 9.92 16.14 -11.36
C PHE A 251 10.02 16.55 -9.90
N ASP A 252 9.00 17.26 -9.40
CA ASP A 252 8.79 17.54 -7.99
C ASP A 252 7.39 17.06 -7.62
N ALA A 253 7.32 16.09 -6.71
CA ALA A 253 6.06 15.52 -6.26
C ALA A 253 5.27 16.48 -5.33
N GLY A 254 5.93 17.49 -4.75
CA GLY A 254 5.36 18.33 -3.71
C GLY A 254 5.32 17.64 -2.33
N ASN A 255 4.74 18.33 -1.35
CA ASN A 255 4.53 17.75 -0.03
C ASN A 255 3.30 16.82 -0.02
N GLN A 256 3.36 15.78 0.80
CA GLN A 256 2.24 14.87 1.05
C GLN A 256 1.77 15.02 2.50
N PHE A 257 0.46 15.19 2.68
CA PHE A 257 -0.20 15.02 3.97
C PHE A 257 -1.07 13.78 3.95
N SER A 258 -1.14 13.06 5.07
CA SER A 258 -2.09 11.96 5.21
C SER A 258 -2.56 11.79 6.65
N ALA A 259 -3.81 11.37 6.80
CA ALA A 259 -4.43 11.03 8.05
C ALA A 259 -4.97 9.60 7.99
N THR A 260 -4.89 8.88 9.12
CA THR A 260 -5.42 7.52 9.24
C THR A 260 -6.19 7.39 10.54
N LEU A 261 -7.43 6.92 10.45
CA LEU A 261 -8.26 6.49 11.56
C LEU A 261 -8.33 4.96 11.54
N ARG A 262 -8.16 4.33 12.70
CA ARG A 262 -8.17 2.87 12.84
C ARG A 262 -9.06 2.49 14.00
N TYR A 263 -9.85 1.44 13.82
CA TYR A 263 -10.59 0.77 14.88
C TYR A 263 -10.26 -0.72 14.86
N LEU A 264 -10.03 -1.27 16.05
CA LEU A 264 -9.78 -2.69 16.26
C LEU A 264 -10.73 -3.20 17.34
N ARG A 265 -11.37 -4.34 17.08
CA ARG A 265 -12.07 -5.13 18.08
C ARG A 265 -11.61 -6.58 17.99
N ARG A 266 -11.35 -7.20 19.12
CA ARG A 266 -11.05 -8.63 19.25
C ARG A 266 -12.07 -9.28 20.19
N SER A 267 -12.46 -10.51 19.90
CA SER A 267 -13.36 -11.28 20.74
C SER A 267 -13.08 -12.76 20.53
N GLY A 268 -12.37 -13.39 21.47
CA GLY A 268 -11.84 -14.75 21.29
C GLY A 268 -10.98 -14.84 20.03
N PHE A 269 -11.31 -15.76 19.14
CA PHE A 269 -10.61 -15.96 17.87
C PHE A 269 -11.07 -15.04 16.73
N THR A 270 -11.99 -14.13 17.01
CA THR A 270 -12.54 -13.20 16.01
C THR A 270 -11.89 -11.83 16.13
N SER A 271 -11.51 -11.23 15.00
CA SER A 271 -11.04 -9.85 14.95
C SER A 271 -11.71 -9.05 13.84
N ILE A 272 -12.10 -7.83 14.18
CA ILE A 272 -12.63 -6.82 13.26
C ILE A 272 -11.66 -5.66 13.25
N ARG A 273 -11.30 -5.21 12.05
CA ARG A 273 -10.44 -4.04 11.83
C ARG A 273 -11.10 -3.13 10.82
N VAL A 274 -11.27 -1.86 11.18
CA VAL A 274 -11.71 -0.82 10.27
C VAL A 274 -10.60 0.21 10.16
N LEU A 275 -10.28 0.65 8.95
CA LEU A 275 -9.29 1.67 8.68
C LEU A 275 -9.86 2.65 7.66
N ALA A 276 -9.85 3.92 7.99
CA ALA A 276 -10.10 5.01 7.06
C ALA A 276 -8.79 5.80 6.87
N GLN A 277 -8.45 6.09 5.63
CA GLN A 277 -7.25 6.84 5.28
C GLN A 277 -7.60 7.90 4.25
N TYR A 278 -7.00 9.07 4.41
CA TYR A 278 -7.01 10.12 3.41
C TYR A 278 -5.57 10.62 3.21
N ALA A 279 -5.18 10.86 1.97
CA ALA A 279 -3.89 11.43 1.61
C ALA A 279 -4.07 12.48 0.52
N SER A 280 -3.47 13.65 0.71
CA SER A 280 -3.41 14.72 -0.27
C SER A 280 -1.97 15.03 -0.62
N TRP A 281 -1.79 15.56 -1.84
CA TRP A 281 -0.52 16.01 -2.36
C TRP A 281 -0.66 17.46 -2.79
N GLU A 282 0.38 18.24 -2.56
CA GLU A 282 0.49 19.56 -3.20
C GLU A 282 0.65 19.40 -4.72
N GLU A 283 0.43 20.50 -5.44
CA GLU A 283 0.66 20.53 -6.87
C GLU A 283 2.08 20.10 -7.23
N SER A 284 2.16 19.14 -8.16
CA SER A 284 3.45 18.67 -8.66
C SER A 284 3.98 19.63 -9.74
N ARG A 285 5.31 19.68 -9.86
CA ARG A 285 5.99 20.43 -10.92
C ARG A 285 6.72 19.45 -11.83
N PHE A 286 6.55 19.58 -13.13
CA PHE A 286 7.11 18.64 -14.09
C PHE A 286 7.51 19.32 -15.40
N GLY A 287 8.42 18.67 -16.13
CA GLY A 287 8.80 19.13 -17.46
C GLY A 287 9.59 20.44 -17.44
N PHE A 288 10.57 20.58 -16.53
CA PHE A 288 11.51 21.69 -16.50
C PHE A 288 12.24 21.82 -17.87
N ARG A 289 11.66 22.61 -18.77
CA ARG A 289 12.32 23.16 -19.96
C ARG A 289 12.40 24.66 -19.73
N PHE A 290 13.61 25.22 -19.86
CA PHE A 290 13.95 26.64 -19.75
C PHE A 290 12.81 27.58 -19.31
N GLY A 291 12.68 27.77 -17.99
CA GLY A 291 11.95 28.90 -17.39
C GLY A 291 10.46 28.74 -17.12
N ASN A 292 9.78 27.68 -17.60
CA ASN A 292 8.34 27.54 -17.36
C ASN A 292 7.94 26.09 -17.03
N PRO A 293 8.03 25.66 -15.75
CA PRO A 293 7.59 24.33 -15.36
C PRO A 293 6.09 24.20 -15.54
N ASN A 294 5.63 23.13 -16.18
CA ASN A 294 4.23 22.78 -16.15
C ASN A 294 3.85 22.46 -14.70
N ARG A 295 2.70 22.98 -14.27
CA ARG A 295 2.14 22.76 -12.93
C ARG A 295 0.84 22.00 -13.07
N GLY A 296 0.62 21.11 -12.12
CA GLY A 296 -0.61 20.36 -12.04
C GLY A 296 -0.43 19.15 -11.14
N GLN A 297 -1.52 18.75 -10.52
CA GLN A 297 -1.53 17.54 -9.71
C GLN A 297 -1.40 16.32 -10.64
N VAL A 298 -0.28 15.60 -10.55
CA VAL A 298 -0.09 14.30 -11.25
C VAL A 298 -0.29 13.11 -10.33
N ILE A 299 -0.19 13.32 -9.02
CA ILE A 299 -0.46 12.28 -8.01
C ILE A 299 -1.84 12.60 -7.42
N PRO A 300 -2.83 11.72 -7.61
CA PRO A 300 -4.18 11.97 -7.15
C PRO A 300 -4.23 12.03 -5.62
N GLU A 301 -5.14 12.83 -5.09
CA GLU A 301 -5.62 12.63 -3.73
C GLU A 301 -6.21 11.23 -3.60
N HIS A 302 -6.08 10.62 -2.43
CA HIS A 302 -6.48 9.24 -2.22
C HIS A 302 -7.24 9.07 -0.91
N GLY A 303 -8.47 8.58 -1.03
CA GLY A 303 -9.31 8.13 0.07
C GLY A 303 -9.44 6.61 0.07
N MET A 304 -9.40 5.99 1.24
CA MET A 304 -9.61 4.55 1.40
C MET A 304 -10.40 4.26 2.67
N LEU A 305 -11.39 3.38 2.56
CA LEU A 305 -12.04 2.72 3.68
C LEU A 305 -11.81 1.21 3.56
N LEU A 306 -11.27 0.58 4.58
CA LEU A 306 -10.99 -0.86 4.62
C LEU A 306 -11.61 -1.46 5.87
N SER A 307 -12.40 -2.52 5.68
CA SER A 307 -12.90 -3.38 6.75
C SER A 307 -12.32 -4.78 6.57
N SER A 308 -11.82 -5.38 7.66
CA SER A 308 -11.32 -6.75 7.65
C SER A 308 -11.90 -7.53 8.82
N TYR A 309 -12.37 -8.72 8.51
CA TYR A 309 -12.84 -9.72 9.44
C TYR A 309 -11.90 -10.92 9.39
N SER A 310 -11.50 -11.43 10.55
CA SER A 310 -10.80 -12.70 10.65
C SER A 310 -11.43 -13.54 11.75
N ALA A 311 -11.61 -14.84 11.51
CA ALA A 311 -12.10 -15.77 12.51
C ALA A 311 -11.42 -17.13 12.35
N ARG A 312 -11.19 -17.81 13.46
CA ARG A 312 -10.85 -19.23 13.48
C ARG A 312 -12.14 -20.04 13.35
N LEU A 313 -12.25 -20.82 12.28
CA LEU A 313 -13.42 -21.68 12.03
C LEU A 313 -13.26 -23.04 12.68
N THR A 314 -12.05 -23.60 12.63
CA THR A 314 -11.65 -24.84 13.31
C THR A 314 -10.22 -24.68 13.85
N ASN A 315 -9.65 -25.69 14.51
CA ASN A 315 -8.26 -25.60 14.99
C ASN A 315 -7.25 -25.39 13.85
N ASP A 316 -7.55 -25.90 12.66
CA ASP A 316 -6.64 -25.92 11.52
C ASP A 316 -7.09 -24.95 10.40
N LEU A 317 -8.21 -24.25 10.56
CA LEU A 317 -8.79 -23.36 9.56
C LEU A 317 -9.07 -21.97 10.12
N ASP A 318 -8.33 -20.99 9.59
CA ASP A 318 -8.63 -19.57 9.77
C ASP A 318 -9.23 -18.99 8.50
N LEU A 319 -10.24 -18.13 8.62
CA LEU A 319 -10.81 -17.37 7.51
C LEU A 319 -10.49 -15.89 7.66
N ARG A 320 -10.03 -15.27 6.57
CA ARG A 320 -9.92 -13.81 6.46
C ARG A 320 -10.75 -13.29 5.30
N VAL A 321 -11.58 -12.30 5.59
CA VAL A 321 -12.32 -11.51 4.60
C VAL A 321 -11.93 -10.05 4.75
N ARG A 322 -11.79 -9.35 3.63
CA ARG A 322 -11.54 -7.91 3.60
C ARG A 322 -12.37 -7.28 2.49
N VAL A 323 -12.98 -6.15 2.82
CA VAL A 323 -13.66 -5.28 1.88
C VAL A 323 -13.00 -3.92 1.94
N SER A 324 -12.73 -3.30 0.81
CA SER A 324 -12.25 -1.92 0.77
C SER A 324 -12.93 -1.11 -0.33
N GLY A 325 -13.12 0.18 -0.08
CA GLY A 325 -13.49 1.18 -1.06
C GLY A 325 -12.36 2.18 -1.22
N HIS A 326 -12.06 2.58 -2.45
CA HIS A 326 -11.02 3.52 -2.80
C HIS A 326 -11.60 4.64 -3.68
N TRP A 327 -11.15 5.85 -3.44
CA TRP A 327 -11.42 7.02 -4.27
C TRP A 327 -10.09 7.71 -4.59
N TYR A 328 -9.88 8.00 -5.86
CA TYR A 328 -8.75 8.77 -6.36
C TYR A 328 -9.28 10.05 -7.01
N GLY A 329 -8.75 11.19 -6.57
CA GLY A 329 -9.07 12.49 -7.14
C GLY A 329 -8.62 12.61 -8.61
N GLU A 330 -9.17 13.60 -9.30
CA GLU A 330 -8.76 13.93 -10.66
C GLU A 330 -7.32 14.46 -10.67
N THR A 331 -6.61 14.18 -11.77
CA THR A 331 -5.27 14.68 -12.05
C THR A 331 -5.22 15.16 -13.48
N ILE A 332 -4.15 15.85 -13.85
CA ILE A 332 -3.93 16.22 -15.25
C ILE A 332 -3.69 15.02 -16.19
N GLN A 333 -3.52 13.80 -15.64
CA GLN A 333 -3.24 12.58 -16.41
C GLN A 333 -4.38 11.54 -16.36
N SER A 334 -5.37 11.74 -15.50
CA SER A 334 -6.44 10.77 -15.27
C SER A 334 -7.62 11.44 -14.60
N ASP A 335 -8.81 11.07 -15.05
CA ASP A 335 -10.07 11.35 -14.37
C ASP A 335 -10.11 10.70 -12.98
N SER A 336 -11.03 11.18 -12.14
CA SER A 336 -11.27 10.57 -10.84
C SER A 336 -11.68 9.09 -10.98
N LYS A 337 -11.22 8.25 -10.05
CA LYS A 337 -11.52 6.80 -10.05
C LYS A 337 -12.11 6.37 -8.72
N ILE A 338 -13.15 5.54 -8.76
CA ILE A 338 -13.78 4.94 -7.57
C ILE A 338 -13.92 3.45 -7.79
N PHE A 339 -13.49 2.64 -6.82
CA PHE A 339 -13.68 1.21 -6.89
C PHE A 339 -13.77 0.56 -5.52
N GLY A 340 -14.51 -0.54 -5.46
CA GLY A 340 -14.58 -1.46 -4.33
C GLY A 340 -13.75 -2.71 -4.59
N ARG A 341 -13.27 -3.36 -3.52
CA ARG A 341 -12.53 -4.61 -3.59
C ARG A 341 -12.98 -5.56 -2.49
N LEU A 342 -13.14 -6.83 -2.86
CA LEU A 342 -13.34 -7.96 -1.97
C LEU A 342 -12.10 -8.86 -2.01
N TYR A 343 -11.58 -9.25 -0.86
CA TYR A 343 -10.50 -10.20 -0.71
C TYR A 343 -10.91 -11.29 0.28
N VAL A 344 -10.71 -12.55 -0.10
CA VAL A 344 -10.99 -13.73 0.72
C VAL A 344 -9.75 -14.61 0.76
N SER A 345 -9.41 -15.11 1.95
CA SER A 345 -8.24 -15.97 2.15
C SER A 345 -8.47 -16.88 3.35
N PRO A 346 -8.95 -18.12 3.11
CA PRO A 346 -8.82 -19.17 4.11
C PRO A 346 -7.34 -19.55 4.27
N ALA A 347 -6.97 -20.03 5.45
CA ALA A 347 -5.63 -20.50 5.77
C ALA A 347 -5.76 -21.84 6.51
N PHE A 348 -5.02 -22.84 6.03
CA PHE A 348 -5.01 -24.22 6.49
C PHE A 348 -3.66 -24.54 7.09
N GLU A 349 -3.62 -25.06 8.31
CA GLU A 349 -2.41 -25.62 8.90
C GLU A 349 -2.25 -27.07 8.42
N VAL A 350 -1.12 -27.38 7.77
CA VAL A 350 -0.87 -28.70 7.14
C VAL A 350 0.16 -29.52 7.94
N GLY A 351 0.40 -29.12 9.19
CA GLY A 351 1.41 -29.71 10.07
C GLY A 351 2.82 -29.17 9.82
N GLY A 352 3.73 -29.47 10.74
CA GLY A 352 5.15 -29.08 10.63
C GLY A 352 5.40 -27.57 10.57
N GLY A 353 4.49 -26.74 11.12
CA GLY A 353 4.58 -25.28 11.05
C GLY A 353 4.29 -24.70 9.65
N ILE A 354 3.71 -25.48 8.74
CA ILE A 354 3.38 -25.05 7.39
C ILE A 354 1.92 -24.61 7.31
N THR A 355 1.68 -23.42 6.75
CA THR A 355 0.35 -22.89 6.45
C THR A 355 0.18 -22.70 4.95
N LEU A 356 -0.92 -23.23 4.42
CA LEU A 356 -1.39 -22.98 3.05
C LEU A 356 -2.56 -22.00 3.09
N ALA A 357 -2.44 -20.88 2.40
CA ALA A 357 -3.47 -19.84 2.37
C ALA A 357 -3.80 -19.45 0.93
N PRO A 358 -4.69 -20.21 0.24
CA PRO A 358 -5.22 -19.74 -1.02
C PRO A 358 -5.96 -18.41 -0.80
N HIS A 359 -5.93 -17.57 -1.81
CA HIS A 359 -6.60 -16.28 -1.74
C HIS A 359 -7.14 -15.86 -3.09
N GLY A 360 -8.21 -15.08 -3.05
CA GLY A 360 -8.85 -14.47 -4.19
C GLY A 360 -9.16 -13.01 -3.92
N THR A 361 -9.10 -12.19 -4.97
CA THR A 361 -9.49 -10.80 -4.96
C THR A 361 -10.38 -10.50 -6.16
N ALA A 362 -11.39 -9.67 -5.95
CA ALA A 362 -12.22 -9.12 -7.01
C ALA A 362 -12.37 -7.62 -6.76
N ALA A 363 -12.30 -6.80 -7.81
CA ALA A 363 -12.60 -5.37 -7.73
C ALA A 363 -13.62 -4.96 -8.80
N TYR A 364 -14.41 -3.93 -8.46
CA TYR A 364 -15.47 -3.39 -9.30
C TYR A 364 -15.59 -1.86 -9.10
N GLY A 365 -15.97 -1.14 -10.14
CA GLY A 365 -16.07 0.33 -10.16
C GLY A 365 -15.52 0.86 -11.47
N SER A 366 -14.58 1.80 -11.42
CA SER A 366 -13.89 2.35 -12.60
C SER A 366 -13.01 1.35 -13.37
N TYR A 367 -12.91 0.12 -12.89
CA TYR A 367 -12.33 -1.01 -13.61
C TYR A 367 -12.82 -2.30 -12.95
N VAL A 368 -12.73 -3.40 -13.68
CA VAL A 368 -12.99 -4.74 -13.15
C VAL A 368 -11.65 -5.45 -12.98
N SER A 369 -11.47 -6.15 -11.87
CA SER A 369 -10.26 -6.96 -11.67
C SER A 369 -10.56 -8.27 -11.00
N LEU A 370 -9.76 -9.27 -11.33
CA LEU A 370 -9.73 -10.56 -10.67
C LEU A 370 -8.28 -10.91 -10.36
N GLY A 371 -8.06 -11.55 -9.22
CA GLY A 371 -6.75 -12.07 -8.89
C GLY A 371 -6.85 -13.20 -7.91
N GLY A 372 -5.82 -14.03 -7.87
CA GLY A 372 -5.77 -15.15 -6.96
C GLY A 372 -4.38 -15.74 -6.88
N GLY A 373 -4.16 -16.54 -5.85
CA GLY A 373 -2.86 -17.14 -5.59
C GLY A 373 -2.90 -18.11 -4.43
N LEU A 374 -1.73 -18.66 -4.12
CA LEU A 374 -1.52 -19.57 -3.01
C LEU A 374 -0.34 -19.06 -2.19
N ARG A 375 -0.60 -18.61 -0.96
CA ARG A 375 0.47 -18.31 -0.03
C ARG A 375 0.86 -19.57 0.71
N ILE A 376 2.16 -19.86 0.73
CA ILE A 376 2.77 -20.91 1.51
C ILE A 376 3.65 -20.23 2.55
N ALA A 377 3.42 -20.51 3.82
CA ALA A 377 4.24 -19.99 4.91
C ALA A 377 4.78 -21.14 5.76
N GLY A 378 6.07 -21.11 6.10
CA GLY A 378 6.69 -22.02 7.06
C GLY A 378 7.18 -21.25 8.28
N GLU A 379 6.97 -21.81 9.46
CA GLU A 379 7.43 -21.31 10.75
C GLU A 379 8.47 -22.27 11.35
N PHE A 380 9.63 -21.73 11.75
CA PHE A 380 10.81 -22.49 12.22
C PHE A 380 11.37 -21.95 13.54
#